data_AF-A0A6A0H5P6-F1
#
_entry.id   AF-A0A6A0H5P6-F1
#
_cell.length_a   1.000
_cell.length_b   1.000
_cell.length_c   1.000
_cell.angle_alpha   90.00
_cell.angle_beta   90.00
_cell.angle_gamma   90.00
#
_symmetry.space_group_name_H-M   'P 1'
#
loop_
_entity.id
_entity.type
_entity.pdbx_description
1 polymer ?
#
loop_
_entity_poly.entity_id
_entity_poly.type
_entity_poly.pdbx_seq_one_letter_code
_entity_poly.pdbx_strand_id
1 'polypeptide(L)'
;MIKPSVPSPAAPSYCTQYYTGVTGTVTSYNYDTTSGRQLSNQDYTTCIRPEKNFCGIQYSTCTDTVNTNDPQSFTITGSNTATVGGRVGADTCTKDWLVIPCLTTNSLAPFTNCQDRICGDAFTLTSGSTQDAVLYSYVRPFNIIYHTDGTEASASPTEVNNRGYCLNYVQQPCV
;
A
#
# COMPACT_ATOMS: atom_id res chain seq x y z
N MET A 1 5.76 -22.57 -40.43
CA MET A 1 6.19 -22.72 -39.03
C MET A 1 5.42 -21.71 -38.20
N ILE A 2 4.44 -22.16 -37.42
CA ILE A 2 3.69 -21.29 -36.49
C ILE A 2 4.59 -21.12 -35.27
N LYS A 3 5.09 -19.90 -35.04
CA LYS A 3 5.84 -19.58 -33.83
C LYS A 3 4.82 -19.62 -32.68
N PRO A 4 4.99 -20.48 -31.66
CA PRO A 4 4.08 -20.48 -30.52
C PRO A 4 4.11 -19.08 -29.90
N SER A 5 2.93 -18.48 -29.75
CA SER A 5 2.77 -17.25 -28.97
C SER A 5 3.25 -17.55 -27.55
N VAL A 6 4.34 -16.91 -27.13
CA VAL A 6 4.74 -16.89 -25.73
C VAL A 6 3.53 -16.40 -24.94
N PRO A 7 3.03 -17.13 -23.93
CA PRO A 7 1.96 -16.60 -23.10
C PRO A 7 2.49 -15.32 -22.48
N SER A 8 1.81 -14.20 -22.74
CA SER A 8 1.95 -13.03 -21.86
C SER A 8 1.81 -13.54 -20.43
N PRO A 9 2.67 -13.16 -19.47
CA PRO A 9 2.54 -13.62 -18.10
C PRO A 9 1.24 -13.03 -17.55
N ALA A 10 0.16 -13.79 -17.72
CA ALA A 10 -1.18 -13.42 -17.31
C ALA A 10 -1.14 -13.13 -15.82
N ALA A 11 -1.82 -12.06 -15.42
CA ALA A 11 -2.00 -11.77 -14.01
C ALA A 11 -2.60 -13.00 -13.31
N PRO A 12 -2.08 -13.39 -12.13
CA PRO A 12 -2.73 -14.42 -11.32
C PRO A 12 -4.21 -14.08 -11.09
N SER A 13 -5.07 -15.09 -11.01
CA SER A 13 -6.53 -14.88 -10.91
C SER A 13 -6.99 -14.14 -9.66
N TYR A 14 -6.15 -14.09 -8.62
CA TYR A 14 -6.42 -13.36 -7.37
C TYR A 14 -6.01 -11.88 -7.43
N CYS A 15 -5.33 -11.44 -8.49
CA CYS A 15 -4.88 -10.06 -8.65
C CYS A 15 -5.97 -9.24 -9.34
N THR A 16 -6.58 -8.30 -8.62
CA THR A 16 -7.57 -7.36 -9.20
C THR A 16 -6.89 -6.20 -9.92
N GLN A 17 -5.67 -5.85 -9.50
CA GLN A 17 -4.79 -4.94 -10.21
C GLN A 17 -3.44 -5.64 -10.44
N TYR A 18 -2.85 -5.45 -11.61
CA TYR A 18 -1.59 -6.08 -11.98
C TYR A 18 -0.65 -5.07 -12.63
N TYR A 19 0.52 -4.90 -12.03
CA TYR A 19 1.54 -3.97 -12.45
C TYR A 19 2.83 -4.71 -12.84
N THR A 20 3.58 -4.12 -13.76
CA THR A 20 4.85 -4.66 -14.27
C THR A 20 5.90 -3.56 -14.32
N GLY A 21 7.16 -3.92 -14.54
CA GLY A 21 8.25 -2.98 -14.63
C GLY A 21 8.93 -2.75 -13.28
N VAL A 22 10.14 -2.22 -13.35
CA VAL A 22 11.03 -2.04 -12.18
C VAL A 22 10.61 -0.85 -11.31
N THR A 23 9.87 0.10 -11.87
CA THR A 23 9.29 1.22 -11.14
C THR A 23 7.85 1.45 -11.59
N GLY A 24 7.07 2.11 -10.75
CA GLY A 24 5.72 2.51 -11.08
C GLY A 24 5.00 3.12 -9.89
N THR A 25 3.70 3.34 -10.07
CA THR A 25 2.82 3.89 -9.04
C THR A 25 1.58 3.01 -8.96
N VAL A 26 1.19 2.66 -7.73
CA VAL A 26 -0.01 1.88 -7.43
C VAL A 26 -0.95 2.71 -6.55
N THR A 27 -2.25 2.62 -6.82
CA THR A 27 -3.26 3.35 -6.06
C THR A 27 -4.40 2.42 -5.66
N SER A 28 -5.05 2.71 -4.54
CA SER A 28 -6.35 2.09 -4.28
C SER A 28 -7.37 2.51 -5.33
N TYR A 29 -8.40 1.70 -5.54
CA TYR A 29 -9.53 2.15 -6.35
C TYR A 29 -10.15 3.42 -5.77
N ASN A 30 -10.56 4.34 -6.65
CA ASN A 30 -11.15 5.63 -6.29
C ASN A 30 -10.25 6.59 -5.49
N TYR A 31 -8.93 6.31 -5.42
CA TYR A 31 -7.96 7.27 -4.89
C TYR A 31 -7.87 8.51 -5.79
N ASP A 32 -7.95 9.68 -5.17
CA ASP A 32 -7.65 10.99 -5.76
C ASP A 32 -7.48 11.99 -4.61
N THR A 33 -6.48 12.88 -4.71
CA THR A 33 -6.11 13.79 -3.62
C THR A 33 -7.13 14.90 -3.39
N THR A 34 -8.01 15.16 -4.37
CA THR A 34 -9.00 16.23 -4.30
C THR A 34 -10.38 15.68 -3.90
N SER A 35 -10.88 14.72 -4.68
CA SER A 35 -12.26 14.24 -4.68
C SER A 35 -12.39 12.76 -4.32
N GLY A 36 -11.29 12.01 -4.34
CA GLY A 36 -11.29 10.57 -4.09
C GLY A 36 -11.70 10.21 -2.67
N ARG A 37 -12.24 9.01 -2.50
CA ARG A 37 -12.65 8.47 -1.20
C ARG A 37 -12.34 7.00 -1.15
N GLN A 38 -11.89 6.54 0.01
CA GLN A 38 -11.86 5.13 0.33
C GLN A 38 -13.26 4.53 0.14
N LEU A 39 -13.32 3.41 -0.57
CA LEU A 39 -14.55 2.65 -0.77
C LEU A 39 -14.74 1.68 0.40
N SER A 40 -16.00 1.41 0.75
CA SER A 40 -16.35 0.41 1.77
C SER A 40 -16.30 -1.02 1.24
N ASN A 41 -16.08 -1.96 2.15
CA ASN A 41 -16.08 -3.41 1.96
C ASN A 41 -15.14 -3.85 0.83
N GLN A 42 -13.94 -3.27 0.78
CA GLN A 42 -12.92 -3.71 -0.15
C GLN A 42 -12.12 -4.85 0.47
N ASP A 43 -11.89 -5.89 -0.33
CA ASP A 43 -10.93 -6.94 -0.01
C ASP A 43 -10.33 -7.41 -1.34
N TYR A 44 -9.16 -6.89 -1.68
CA TYR A 44 -8.53 -7.22 -2.95
C TYR A 44 -7.02 -7.18 -2.87
N THR A 45 -6.38 -7.87 -3.84
CA THR A 45 -4.94 -7.90 -3.98
C THR A 45 -4.49 -7.15 -5.24
N THR A 46 -3.64 -6.15 -5.04
CA THR A 46 -2.80 -5.57 -6.09
C THR A 46 -1.49 -6.36 -6.17
N CYS A 47 -1.13 -6.78 -7.37
CA CYS A 47 0.09 -7.56 -7.61
C CYS A 47 1.06 -6.78 -8.47
N ILE A 48 2.32 -6.73 -8.05
CA ILE A 48 3.43 -6.18 -8.84
C ILE A 48 4.32 -7.35 -9.24
N ARG A 49 4.45 -7.60 -10.54
CA ARG A 49 5.27 -8.70 -11.06
C ARG A 49 6.74 -8.46 -10.71
N PRO A 50 7.42 -9.38 -9.99
CA PRO A 50 8.86 -9.30 -9.83
C PRO A 50 9.56 -9.43 -11.19
N GLU A 51 10.36 -8.44 -11.56
CA GLU A 51 11.15 -8.48 -12.78
C GLU A 51 12.38 -9.37 -12.59
N LYS A 52 12.93 -9.87 -13.70
CA LYS A 52 14.10 -10.75 -13.65
C LYS A 52 15.27 -10.06 -12.92
N ASN A 53 15.90 -10.79 -11.99
CA ASN A 53 16.99 -10.32 -11.12
C ASN A 53 16.58 -9.28 -10.07
N PHE A 54 15.28 -9.13 -9.79
CA PHE A 54 14.78 -8.33 -8.67
C PHE A 54 14.21 -9.24 -7.57
N CYS A 55 14.65 -8.99 -6.34
CA CYS A 55 14.31 -9.81 -5.17
C CYS A 55 13.59 -9.04 -4.07
N GLY A 56 13.64 -7.71 -4.11
CA GLY A 56 12.90 -6.84 -3.20
C GLY A 56 12.15 -5.75 -3.90
N ILE A 57 11.43 -4.96 -3.12
CA ILE A 57 10.66 -3.81 -3.57
C ILE A 57 10.68 -2.75 -2.48
N GLN A 58 10.91 -1.52 -2.89
CA GLN A 58 10.82 -0.32 -2.07
C GLN A 58 9.50 0.37 -2.37
N TYR A 59 8.83 0.89 -1.35
CA TYR A 59 7.63 1.70 -1.44
C TYR A 59 7.86 3.07 -0.78
N SER A 60 7.29 4.11 -1.39
CA SER A 60 7.17 5.44 -0.79
C SER A 60 5.81 6.02 -1.18
N THR A 61 5.27 6.93 -0.37
CA THR A 61 4.04 7.63 -0.74
C THR A 61 4.24 8.51 -1.97
N CYS A 62 3.17 8.71 -2.74
CA CYS A 62 3.16 9.69 -3.81
C CYS A 62 3.30 11.11 -3.26
N THR A 63 3.86 12.03 -4.04
CA THR A 63 3.83 13.45 -3.69
C THR A 63 2.41 13.98 -3.81
N ASP A 64 1.84 14.48 -2.71
CA ASP A 64 0.58 15.22 -2.73
C ASP A 64 0.86 16.71 -2.97
N THR A 65 0.57 17.20 -4.17
CA THR A 65 0.75 18.61 -4.53
C THR A 65 -0.47 19.48 -4.20
N VAL A 66 -1.58 18.87 -3.76
CA VAL A 66 -2.83 19.55 -3.44
C VAL A 66 -2.90 19.83 -1.94
N ASN A 67 -2.64 18.83 -1.11
CA ASN A 67 -2.70 18.92 0.35
C ASN A 67 -1.28 19.03 0.95
N THR A 68 -0.55 20.11 0.64
CA THR A 68 0.89 20.21 0.95
C THR A 68 1.24 20.26 2.44
N ASN A 69 0.32 20.69 3.29
CA ASN A 69 0.52 20.74 4.75
C ASN A 69 0.05 19.47 5.47
N ASP A 70 -0.75 18.64 4.78
CA ASP A 70 -1.33 17.40 5.31
C ASP A 70 -1.52 16.40 4.14
N PRO A 71 -0.42 15.80 3.64
CA PRO A 71 -0.44 14.96 2.45
C PRO A 71 -1.40 13.77 2.61
N GLN A 72 -2.32 13.59 1.67
CA GLN A 72 -3.36 12.55 1.76
C GLN A 72 -3.02 11.30 0.95
N SER A 73 -1.74 11.11 0.62
CA SER A 73 -1.25 9.97 -0.18
C SER A 73 -1.36 8.62 0.52
N PHE A 74 -1.48 8.60 1.84
CA PHE A 74 -1.79 7.40 2.59
C PHE A 74 -2.72 7.78 3.75
N THR A 75 -4.01 7.52 3.58
CA THR A 75 -5.06 7.82 4.55
C THR A 75 -6.08 6.68 4.52
N ILE A 76 -5.77 5.63 5.28
CA ILE A 76 -6.60 4.42 5.35
C ILE A 76 -7.49 4.44 6.59
N THR A 77 -6.92 4.85 7.73
CA THR A 77 -7.66 4.96 9.00
C THR A 77 -7.45 6.35 9.58
N GLY A 78 -8.20 7.31 9.08
CA GLY A 78 -8.25 8.69 9.55
C GLY A 78 -9.26 8.90 10.67
N SER A 79 -9.08 10.01 11.39
CA SER A 79 -10.03 10.48 12.40
C SER A 79 -10.55 11.86 11.99
N ASN A 80 -11.81 12.15 12.35
CA ASN A 80 -12.45 13.42 12.06
C ASN A 80 -12.12 14.56 13.02
N THR A 81 -11.33 14.27 14.05
CA THR A 81 -10.98 15.27 15.06
C THR A 81 -9.47 15.43 15.27
N ALA A 82 -8.62 14.56 14.71
CA ALA A 82 -7.16 14.63 14.89
C ALA A 82 -6.39 13.78 13.88
N THR A 83 -5.11 14.14 13.66
CA THR A 83 -4.12 13.26 13.03
C THR A 83 -3.97 11.98 13.86
N VAL A 84 -4.03 10.83 13.21
CA VAL A 84 -3.99 9.49 13.81
C VAL A 84 -2.54 9.01 13.98
N GLY A 85 -1.67 9.41 13.05
CA GLY A 85 -0.36 8.82 12.80
C GLY A 85 -0.46 7.44 12.15
N GLY A 86 0.70 6.91 11.74
CA GLY A 86 0.81 5.53 11.30
C GLY A 86 0.50 4.55 12.43
N ARG A 87 -0.07 3.40 12.07
CA ARG A 87 -0.39 2.29 12.99
C ARG A 87 0.02 0.98 12.34
N VAL A 88 0.35 0.00 13.18
CA VAL A 88 0.97 -1.25 12.73
C VAL A 88 0.45 -2.43 13.53
N GLY A 89 0.27 -3.57 12.86
CA GLY A 89 -0.08 -4.84 13.45
C GLY A 89 -1.58 -5.10 13.51
N ALA A 90 -1.94 -6.38 13.57
CA ALA A 90 -3.32 -6.87 13.52
C ALA A 90 -4.20 -6.35 14.67
N ASP A 91 -3.62 -6.14 15.85
CA ASP A 91 -4.37 -5.69 17.04
C ASP A 91 -4.71 -4.19 17.01
N THR A 92 -4.02 -3.40 16.19
CA THR A 92 -4.26 -1.95 16.08
C THR A 92 -5.00 -1.59 14.79
N CYS A 93 -4.72 -2.30 13.70
CA CYS A 93 -5.34 -2.13 12.39
C CYS A 93 -6.43 -3.18 12.20
N THR A 94 -7.57 -2.94 12.86
CA THR A 94 -8.69 -3.90 12.98
C THR A 94 -9.88 -3.59 12.07
N LYS A 95 -9.90 -2.41 11.44
CA LYS A 95 -10.99 -1.97 10.56
C LYS A 95 -10.55 -1.93 9.11
N ASP A 96 -9.61 -1.02 8.83
CA ASP A 96 -9.05 -0.80 7.51
C ASP A 96 -7.55 -0.97 7.57
N TRP A 97 -6.97 -1.60 6.56
CA TRP A 97 -5.53 -1.83 6.54
C TRP A 97 -4.99 -2.15 5.16
N LEU A 98 -3.68 -1.95 5.03
CA LEU A 98 -2.86 -2.51 3.98
C LEU A 98 -2.04 -3.65 4.57
N VAL A 99 -2.05 -4.82 3.92
CA VAL A 99 -1.04 -5.85 4.14
C VAL A 99 -0.03 -5.84 3.01
N ILE A 100 1.24 -5.62 3.35
CA ILE A 100 2.38 -5.88 2.48
C ILE A 100 3.28 -6.85 3.24
N PRO A 101 3.53 -8.07 2.74
CA PRO A 101 4.26 -9.07 3.50
C PRO A 101 5.65 -8.59 3.92
N CYS A 102 5.92 -8.64 5.23
CA CYS A 102 7.23 -8.34 5.82
C CYS A 102 7.84 -6.99 5.38
N LEU A 103 7.08 -5.90 5.59
CA LEU A 103 7.58 -4.52 5.53
C LEU A 103 8.65 -4.26 6.59
N THR A 104 9.69 -3.54 6.18
CA THR A 104 10.79 -3.11 7.04
C THR A 104 11.32 -1.75 6.59
N THR A 105 12.00 -1.03 7.50
CA THR A 105 12.78 0.18 7.16
C THR A 105 14.20 -0.15 6.69
N ASN A 106 14.61 -1.42 6.79
CA ASN A 106 15.94 -1.86 6.38
C ASN A 106 15.97 -2.15 4.86
N SER A 107 16.93 -1.55 4.15
CA SER A 107 17.10 -1.72 2.71
C SER A 107 17.95 -2.94 2.30
N LEU A 108 18.36 -3.80 3.23
CA LEU A 108 19.28 -4.92 3.00
C LEU A 108 18.83 -6.24 3.65
N ALA A 109 18.37 -7.20 2.86
CA ALA A 109 17.94 -8.52 3.34
C ALA A 109 19.13 -9.42 3.77
N PRO A 110 18.92 -10.42 4.66
CA PRO A 110 17.68 -10.81 5.31
C PRO A 110 17.39 -10.03 6.60
N PHE A 111 16.11 -9.91 6.96
CA PHE A 111 15.66 -9.25 8.19
C PHE A 111 14.81 -10.18 9.01
N THR A 112 14.94 -10.09 10.33
CA THR A 112 14.19 -10.88 11.31
C THR A 112 13.04 -10.12 11.95
N ASN A 113 13.03 -8.79 11.83
CA ASN A 113 11.99 -7.92 12.39
C ASN A 113 11.32 -7.15 11.26
N CYS A 114 10.10 -7.55 10.94
CA CYS A 114 9.26 -6.89 9.95
C CYS A 114 7.80 -6.94 10.40
N GLN A 115 6.99 -6.10 9.77
CA GLN A 115 5.56 -5.95 10.04
C GLN A 115 4.82 -6.24 8.74
N ASP A 116 3.60 -6.74 8.79
CA ASP A 116 2.85 -7.07 7.59
C ASP A 116 1.63 -6.19 7.40
N ARG A 117 0.99 -5.74 8.49
CA ARG A 117 -0.22 -4.91 8.47
C ARG A 117 0.06 -3.49 8.93
N ILE A 118 -0.39 -2.51 8.15
CA ILE A 118 -0.31 -1.09 8.48
C ILE A 118 -1.64 -0.39 8.21
N CYS A 119 -1.89 0.71 8.92
CA CYS A 119 -3.05 1.58 8.73
C CYS A 119 -2.75 2.98 9.30
N GLY A 120 -3.75 3.85 9.40
CA GLY A 120 -3.59 5.23 9.86
C GLY A 120 -3.55 6.24 8.71
N ASP A 121 -2.97 7.41 8.98
CA ASP A 121 -2.80 8.52 8.04
C ASP A 121 -1.33 8.86 7.75
N ALA A 122 -0.40 7.95 8.09
CA ALA A 122 0.99 8.00 7.64
C ALA A 122 1.50 6.59 7.32
N PHE A 123 2.22 6.46 6.20
CA PHE A 123 2.83 5.23 5.72
C PHE A 123 4.16 4.97 6.44
N THR A 124 4.09 4.39 7.63
CA THR A 124 5.27 4.19 8.49
C THR A 124 5.11 2.99 9.41
N LEU A 125 6.25 2.42 9.83
CA LEU A 125 6.29 1.35 10.83
C LEU A 125 6.39 1.87 12.27
N THR A 126 6.51 3.19 12.46
CA THR A 126 6.56 3.84 13.78
C THR A 126 5.17 4.28 14.18
N SER A 127 4.54 3.55 15.10
CA SER A 127 3.20 3.88 15.58
C SER A 127 3.12 5.30 16.17
N GLY A 128 2.13 6.08 15.74
CA GLY A 128 1.92 7.47 16.15
C GLY A 128 2.78 8.51 15.42
N SER A 129 3.69 8.09 14.53
CA SER A 129 4.42 9.02 13.67
C SER A 129 3.48 9.61 12.61
N THR A 130 3.53 10.92 12.42
CA THR A 130 2.82 11.64 11.34
C THR A 130 3.67 11.80 10.08
N GLN A 131 4.88 11.22 10.08
CA GLN A 131 5.80 11.27 8.95
C GLN A 131 5.84 9.91 8.26
N ASP A 132 5.60 9.95 6.95
CA ASP A 132 5.80 8.82 6.04
C ASP A 132 7.27 8.36 6.02
N ALA A 133 7.46 7.06 5.83
CA ALA A 133 8.77 6.44 5.66
C ALA A 133 8.89 5.79 4.28
N VAL A 134 10.13 5.53 3.88
CA VAL A 134 10.43 4.60 2.79
C VAL A 134 10.51 3.20 3.38
N LEU A 135 9.69 2.27 2.88
CA LEU A 135 9.61 0.90 3.38
C LEU A 135 9.98 -0.11 2.32
N TYR A 136 10.47 -1.26 2.74
CA TYR A 136 10.95 -2.33 1.87
C TYR A 136 10.26 -3.65 2.18
N SER A 137 10.10 -4.49 1.17
CA SER A 137 9.76 -5.91 1.32
C SER A 137 10.60 -6.74 0.36
N TYR A 138 11.01 -7.92 0.82
CA TYR A 138 11.77 -8.90 0.02
C TYR A 138 11.00 -10.22 -0.13
N VAL A 139 9.70 -10.20 0.17
CA VAL A 139 8.80 -11.33 -0.01
C VAL A 139 8.23 -11.26 -1.42
N ARG A 140 8.40 -12.36 -2.17
CA ARG A 140 7.85 -12.50 -3.53
C ARG A 140 6.72 -13.53 -3.53
N PRO A 141 5.66 -13.32 -4.34
CA PRO A 141 5.42 -12.18 -5.21
C PRO A 141 5.14 -10.88 -4.43
N PHE A 142 5.36 -9.71 -5.06
CA PHE A 142 5.13 -8.41 -4.44
C PHE A 142 3.63 -8.09 -4.45
N ASN A 143 2.96 -8.50 -3.39
CA ASN A 143 1.52 -8.31 -3.21
C ASN A 143 1.23 -7.18 -2.21
N ILE A 144 0.18 -6.44 -2.50
CA ILE A 144 -0.42 -5.45 -1.63
C ILE A 144 -1.88 -5.87 -1.46
N ILE A 145 -2.28 -6.21 -0.25
CA ILE A 145 -3.66 -6.60 0.07
C ILE A 145 -4.30 -5.41 0.77
N TYR A 146 -5.45 -4.97 0.25
CA TYR A 146 -6.18 -3.85 0.79
C TYR A 146 -7.51 -4.32 1.35
N HIS A 147 -7.76 -3.98 2.61
CA HIS A 147 -8.98 -4.31 3.31
C HIS A 147 -9.61 -3.05 3.90
N THR A 148 -10.91 -2.93 3.74
CA THR A 148 -11.71 -1.84 4.32
C THR A 148 -13.05 -2.37 4.82
N ASP A 149 -13.53 -1.83 5.93
CA ASP A 149 -14.77 -2.27 6.56
C ASP A 149 -16.02 -1.65 5.90
N GLY A 150 -17.19 -1.75 6.55
CA GLY A 150 -18.44 -1.23 5.99
C GLY A 150 -18.73 0.24 6.30
N THR A 151 -17.82 0.94 6.99
CA THR A 151 -18.18 2.14 7.76
C THR A 151 -17.61 3.46 7.22
N GLU A 152 -16.89 3.50 6.10
CA GLU A 152 -16.30 4.73 5.55
C GLU A 152 -17.31 5.83 5.26
N ALA A 153 -18.53 5.45 4.85
CA ALA A 153 -19.62 6.39 4.58
C ALA A 153 -20.63 6.51 5.74
N SER A 154 -20.52 5.67 6.76
CA SER A 154 -21.57 5.47 7.78
C SER A 154 -21.08 5.42 9.22
N ALA A 155 -19.77 5.52 9.45
CA ALA A 155 -19.16 5.54 10.76
C ALA A 155 -19.70 6.71 11.59
N SER A 156 -19.82 6.47 12.90
CA SER A 156 -20.10 7.51 13.88
C SER A 156 -18.96 7.56 14.90
N PRO A 157 -18.17 8.65 14.95
CA PRO A 157 -18.29 9.84 14.10
C PRO A 157 -17.71 9.55 12.69
N THR A 158 -18.17 10.25 11.63
CA THR A 158 -17.82 9.93 10.23
C THR A 158 -16.32 9.94 10.00
N GLU A 159 -15.77 8.88 9.43
CA GLU A 159 -14.37 8.83 9.03
C GLU A 159 -14.18 9.80 7.84
N VAL A 160 -13.49 10.91 8.09
CA VAL A 160 -13.22 11.92 7.06
C VAL A 160 -11.78 11.78 6.58
N ASN A 161 -11.54 12.20 5.35
CA ASN A 161 -10.21 12.24 4.72
C ASN A 161 -9.56 10.90 4.40
N ASN A 162 -10.21 9.76 4.62
CA ASN A 162 -9.74 8.49 4.06
C ASN A 162 -9.81 8.55 2.52
N ARG A 163 -8.66 8.69 1.88
CA ARG A 163 -8.49 8.65 0.41
C ARG A 163 -8.04 7.28 -0.07
N GLY A 164 -7.58 6.42 0.84
CA GLY A 164 -6.89 5.17 0.54
C GLY A 164 -5.38 5.40 0.41
N TYR A 165 -4.76 4.83 -0.62
CA TYR A 165 -3.30 4.93 -0.80
C TYR A 165 -2.87 5.26 -2.23
N CYS A 166 -1.73 5.93 -2.34
CA CYS A 166 -0.91 6.08 -3.53
C CYS A 166 0.55 5.82 -3.14
N LEU A 167 1.11 4.74 -3.68
CA LEU A 167 2.49 4.34 -3.43
C LEU A 167 3.28 4.29 -4.73
N ASN A 168 4.43 4.94 -4.75
CA ASN A 168 5.48 4.68 -5.73
C ASN A 168 6.23 3.41 -5.32
N TYR A 169 6.63 2.61 -6.30
CA TYR A 169 7.49 1.46 -6.07
C TYR A 169 8.75 1.48 -6.93
N VAL A 170 9.82 0.92 -6.36
CA VAL A 170 11.09 0.64 -7.04
C VAL A 170 11.56 -0.75 -6.64
N GLN A 171 11.62 -1.68 -7.59
CA GLN A 171 12.13 -3.01 -7.35
C GLN A 171 13.64 -2.97 -7.03
N GLN A 172 14.04 -3.75 -6.05
CA GLN A 172 15.42 -3.87 -5.59
C GLN A 172 16.08 -5.11 -6.23
N PRO A 173 17.27 -4.97 -6.85
CA PRO A 173 18.00 -6.10 -7.40
C PRO A 173 18.25 -7.19 -6.35
N CYS A 174 18.38 -8.43 -6.82
CA CYS A 174 18.91 -9.51 -5.99
C CYS A 174 20.37 -9.21 -5.61
N VAL A 175 20.70 -9.46 -4.34
CA VAL A 175 22.07 -9.42 -3.80
C VAL A 175 22.64 -10.82 -3.67
#